data_AF-A0A6B3E968-F1
#
_entry.id   AF-A0A6B3E968-F1
#
_cell.length_a   1.000
_cell.length_b   1.000
_cell.length_c   1.000
_cell.angle_alpha   90.00
_cell.angle_beta   90.00
_cell.angle_gamma   90.00
#
_symmetry.space_group_name_H-M   'P 1'
#
loop_
_entity.id
_entity.type
_entity.pdbx_description
1 polymer ?
#
loop_
_entity_poly.entity_id
_entity_poly.type
_entity_poly.pdbx_seq_one_letter_code
_entity_poly.pdbx_strand_id
1 'polypeptide(L)'
;MLVAAAVCPCPPLLVPDVAAGAAPELDAARTACTDALGVLAASRPDLLIVIGPAGIAGRGTHPEGATGSFEEFGVDLTVRLGRDLGTVADRPLPASLAVGAWLLARTGW
;
A
#
# COMPACT_ATOMS: atom_id res chain seq x y z
N MET A 1 9.52 -17.13 10.14
CA MET A 1 9.29 -18.08 9.02
C MET A 1 8.43 -17.37 7.98
N LEU A 2 8.71 -17.50 6.68
CA LEU A 2 7.83 -16.98 5.63
C LEU A 2 6.66 -17.95 5.45
N VAL A 3 5.45 -17.54 5.84
CA VAL A 3 4.25 -18.41 5.81
C VAL A 3 3.34 -18.18 4.61
N ALA A 4 3.39 -16.98 4.03
CA ALA A 4 2.63 -16.60 2.83
C ALA A 4 3.30 -15.41 2.13
N ALA A 5 3.00 -15.22 0.86
CA ALA A 5 3.40 -14.05 0.08
C ALA A 5 2.31 -13.72 -0.95
N ALA A 6 2.13 -12.43 -1.22
CA ALA A 6 1.23 -11.92 -2.26
C ALA A 6 1.98 -10.88 -3.09
N VAL A 7 1.64 -10.77 -4.38
CA VAL A 7 2.19 -9.77 -5.29
C VAL A 7 1.03 -8.95 -5.82
N CYS A 8 1.04 -7.65 -5.52
CA CYS A 8 0.07 -6.69 -6.06
C CYS A 8 0.80 -5.72 -6.99
N PRO A 9 0.21 -5.33 -8.13
CA PRO A 9 0.70 -4.20 -8.90
C PRO A 9 0.68 -2.94 -8.02
N CYS A 10 1.69 -2.08 -8.17
CA CYS A 10 1.79 -0.83 -7.41
C CYS A 10 1.81 0.47 -8.24
N PRO A 11 1.17 0.57 -9.43
CA PRO A 11 0.98 1.87 -10.05
C PRO A 11 -0.02 2.71 -9.23
N PRO A 12 0.19 4.02 -9.07
CA PRO A 12 -0.74 4.93 -8.38
C PRO A 12 -2.18 4.85 -8.92
N LEU A 13 -2.34 4.54 -10.21
CA LEU A 13 -3.65 4.34 -10.87
C LEU A 13 -4.51 3.26 -10.20
N LEU A 14 -3.93 2.34 -9.41
CA LEU A 14 -4.72 1.35 -8.67
C LEU A 14 -5.66 2.01 -7.66
N VAL A 15 -5.32 3.22 -7.17
CA VAL A 15 -6.18 4.05 -6.33
C VAL A 15 -7.28 4.71 -7.19
N PRO A 16 -8.58 4.45 -6.92
CA PRO A 16 -9.70 4.98 -7.71
C PRO A 16 -9.70 6.50 -7.84
N ASP A 17 -9.36 7.21 -6.77
CA ASP A 17 -9.27 8.68 -6.75
C ASP A 17 -8.24 9.21 -7.75
N VAL A 18 -7.15 8.46 -7.96
CA VAL A 18 -6.11 8.78 -8.98
C VAL A 18 -6.57 8.37 -10.37
N ALA A 19 -7.30 7.26 -10.52
CA ALA A 19 -7.81 6.80 -11.81
C ALA A 19 -8.97 7.62 -12.36
N ALA A 20 -9.68 8.36 -11.51
CA ALA A 20 -10.80 9.21 -11.87
C ALA A 20 -11.81 8.48 -12.78
N GLY A 21 -12.09 9.01 -13.97
CA GLY A 21 -13.04 8.42 -14.92
C GLY A 21 -12.64 7.03 -15.45
N ALA A 22 -11.37 6.63 -15.30
CA ALA A 22 -10.85 5.32 -15.69
C ALA A 22 -10.79 4.32 -14.52
N ALA A 23 -11.46 4.62 -13.40
CA ALA A 23 -11.48 3.72 -12.26
C ALA A 23 -12.06 2.34 -12.62
N PRO A 24 -13.25 2.19 -13.23
CA PRO A 24 -13.86 0.87 -13.47
C PRO A 24 -12.96 -0.13 -14.23
N GLU A 25 -12.10 0.37 -15.11
CA GLU A 25 -11.13 -0.39 -15.90
C GLU A 25 -10.14 -1.18 -15.04
N LEU A 26 -9.88 -0.72 -13.81
CA LEU A 26 -8.98 -1.36 -12.86
C LEU A 26 -9.69 -2.17 -11.76
N ASP A 27 -11.02 -2.31 -11.80
CA ASP A 27 -11.77 -3.04 -10.76
C ASP A 27 -11.32 -4.49 -10.63
N ALA A 28 -11.13 -5.20 -11.75
CA ALA A 28 -10.65 -6.57 -11.73
C ALA A 28 -9.27 -6.70 -11.05
N ALA A 29 -8.37 -5.74 -11.29
CA ALA A 29 -7.06 -5.73 -10.65
C ALA A 29 -7.15 -5.47 -9.14
N ARG A 30 -8.01 -4.52 -8.71
CA ARG A 30 -8.25 -4.24 -7.28
C ARG A 30 -8.88 -5.43 -6.55
N THR A 31 -9.85 -6.09 -7.17
CA THR A 31 -10.48 -7.31 -6.63
C THR A 31 -9.43 -8.41 -6.45
N ALA A 32 -8.61 -8.68 -7.46
CA ALA A 32 -7.54 -9.67 -7.36
C ALA A 32 -6.51 -9.33 -6.26
N CYS A 33 -6.17 -8.05 -6.05
CA CYS A 33 -5.31 -7.64 -4.95
C CYS A 33 -5.96 -7.91 -3.59
N THR A 34 -7.25 -7.58 -3.46
CA THR A 34 -8.02 -7.80 -2.22
C THR A 34 -8.10 -9.28 -1.89
N ASP A 35 -8.38 -10.14 -2.88
CA ASP A 35 -8.42 -11.59 -2.71
C ASP A 35 -7.06 -12.16 -2.28
N ALA A 36 -5.97 -11.73 -2.91
CA ALA A 36 -4.61 -12.15 -2.57
C ALA A 36 -4.22 -11.76 -1.14
N LEU A 37 -4.58 -10.53 -0.72
CA LEU A 37 -4.36 -10.07 0.65
C LEU A 37 -5.22 -10.81 1.66
N GLY A 38 -6.45 -11.20 1.29
CA GLY A 38 -7.31 -12.07 2.11
C GLY A 38 -6.66 -13.43 2.39
N VAL A 39 -6.06 -14.06 1.39
CA VAL A 39 -5.29 -15.31 1.56
C VAL A 39 -4.07 -15.10 2.47
N LEU A 40 -3.36 -13.98 2.29
CA LEU A 40 -2.22 -13.64 3.14
C LEU A 40 -2.64 -13.43 4.60
N ALA A 41 -3.74 -12.73 4.85
CA ALA A 41 -4.28 -12.52 6.20
C ALA A 41 -4.73 -13.83 6.86
N ALA A 42 -5.33 -14.75 6.09
CA ALA A 42 -5.76 -16.06 6.60
C ALA A 42 -4.60 -16.92 7.12
N SER A 43 -3.36 -16.67 6.66
CA SER A 43 -2.15 -17.33 7.18
C SER A 43 -1.75 -16.89 8.59
N ARG A 44 -2.38 -15.83 9.12
CA ARG A 44 -2.14 -15.23 10.45
C ARG A 44 -0.64 -15.03 10.74
N PRO A 45 0.08 -14.26 9.89
CA PRO A 45 1.49 -14.02 10.13
C PRO A 45 1.68 -13.12 11.35
N ASP A 46 2.73 -13.36 12.14
CA ASP A 46 3.10 -12.48 13.26
C ASP A 46 3.64 -11.12 12.79
N LEU A 47 4.13 -11.05 11.55
CA LEU A 47 4.74 -9.87 10.94
C LEU A 47 4.45 -9.83 9.43
N LEU A 48 3.97 -8.69 8.95
CA LEU A 48 3.84 -8.39 7.53
C LEU A 48 4.94 -7.41 7.09
N ILE A 49 5.67 -7.79 6.05
CA ILE A 49 6.66 -6.93 5.39
C ILE A 49 6.14 -6.54 4.01
N VAL A 50 6.11 -5.24 3.72
CA VAL A 50 5.76 -4.71 2.40
C VAL A 50 7.04 -4.28 1.68
N ILE A 51 7.19 -4.74 0.44
CA ILE A 51 8.37 -4.47 -0.39
C ILE A 51 7.88 -3.87 -1.71
N GLY A 52 8.52 -2.80 -2.16
CA GLY A 52 8.15 -2.13 -3.40
C GLY A 52 9.31 -1.36 -4.01
N PRO A 53 9.25 -1.06 -5.32
CA PRO A 53 10.26 -0.25 -6.00
C PRO A 53 10.29 1.17 -5.45
N ALA A 54 11.49 1.75 -5.33
CA ALA A 54 11.65 3.13 -4.95
C ALA A 54 12.80 3.78 -5.73
N GLY A 55 12.64 5.07 -6.04
CA GLY A 55 13.76 5.93 -6.45
C GLY A 55 14.83 5.98 -5.37
N ILE A 56 16.05 6.42 -5.72
CA ILE A 56 17.23 6.37 -4.83
C ILE A 56 16.95 6.98 -3.45
N ALA A 57 16.33 8.16 -3.39
CA ALA A 57 15.99 8.84 -2.14
C ALA A 57 14.94 8.09 -1.30
N GLY A 58 14.08 7.29 -1.93
CA GLY A 58 13.01 6.52 -1.30
C GLY A 58 13.41 5.09 -0.90
N ARG A 59 14.66 4.67 -1.12
CA ARG A 59 15.16 3.34 -0.72
C ARG A 59 15.46 3.29 0.78
N GLY A 60 15.36 2.10 1.37
CA GLY A 60 15.58 1.88 2.82
C GLY A 60 14.31 1.45 3.55
N THR A 61 14.44 1.23 4.85
CA THR A 61 13.36 0.77 5.72
C THR A 61 12.39 1.91 6.05
N HIS A 62 11.11 1.58 6.10
CA HIS A 62 10.06 2.47 6.61
C HIS A 62 9.36 1.77 7.77
N PRO A 63 9.20 2.42 8.93
CA PRO A 63 8.55 1.80 10.08
C PRO A 63 7.03 1.69 9.87
N GLU A 64 6.39 0.84 10.67
CA GLU A 64 4.94 0.91 10.89
C GLU A 64 4.55 2.34 11.33
N GLY A 65 3.43 2.85 10.84
CA GLY A 65 2.97 4.21 11.06
C GLY A 65 3.50 5.22 10.03
N ALA A 66 4.49 4.86 9.21
CA ALA A 66 4.97 5.73 8.13
C ALA A 66 3.84 6.11 7.15
N THR A 67 3.83 7.36 6.72
CA THR A 67 2.78 7.93 5.89
C THR A 67 3.23 8.15 4.45
N GLY A 68 2.29 8.03 3.51
CA GLY A 68 2.47 8.38 2.10
C GLY A 68 1.35 9.30 1.65
N SER A 69 1.54 10.00 0.55
CA SER A 69 0.56 10.91 -0.04
C SER A 69 0.43 10.67 -1.54
N PHE A 70 -0.78 10.84 -2.07
CA PHE A 70 -1.05 10.85 -3.51
C PHE A 70 -1.18 12.29 -4.07
N GLU A 71 -0.80 13.32 -3.31
CA GLU A 71 -0.84 14.73 -3.76
C GLU A 71 0.06 14.94 -4.99
N GLU A 72 1.16 14.19 -5.12
CA GLU A 72 2.02 14.23 -6.31
C GLU A 72 1.29 13.79 -7.60
N PHE A 73 0.16 13.10 -7.46
CA PHE A 73 -0.73 12.69 -8.54
C PHE A 73 -2.01 13.54 -8.61
N GLY A 74 -2.08 14.64 -7.84
CA GLY A 74 -3.21 15.57 -7.83
C GLY A 74 -4.38 15.16 -6.92
N VAL A 75 -4.17 14.19 -6.02
CA VAL A 75 -5.20 13.69 -5.10
C VAL A 75 -4.80 14.01 -3.65
N ASP A 76 -5.65 14.75 -2.93
CA ASP A 76 -5.49 14.98 -1.49
C ASP A 76 -5.89 13.73 -0.69
N LEU A 77 -5.05 12.70 -0.78
CA LEU A 77 -5.21 11.43 -0.10
C LEU A 77 -3.90 11.04 0.57
N THR A 78 -3.93 11.02 1.90
CA THR A 78 -2.84 10.49 2.74
C THR A 78 -3.16 9.05 3.16
N VAL A 79 -2.14 8.22 3.18
CA VAL A 79 -2.21 6.81 3.60
C VAL A 79 -1.16 6.51 4.66
N ARG A 80 -1.37 5.43 5.41
CA ARG A 80 -0.48 4.98 6.48
C ARG A 80 -0.20 3.49 6.35
N LEU A 81 1.07 3.12 6.51
CA LEU A 81 1.48 1.72 6.55
C LEU A 81 1.25 1.14 7.96
N GLY A 82 0.26 0.27 8.10
CA GLY A 82 -0.08 -0.36 9.38
C GLY A 82 -0.74 0.61 10.37
N ARG A 83 -0.58 0.36 11.67
CA ARG A 83 -1.30 1.09 12.72
C ARG A 83 -0.76 2.51 12.93
N ASP A 84 -1.64 3.36 13.46
CA ASP A 84 -1.22 4.68 13.96
C ASP A 84 -0.47 4.52 15.27
N LEU A 85 0.83 4.82 15.25
CA LEU A 85 1.69 4.78 16.44
C LEU A 85 1.85 6.16 17.09
N GLY A 86 1.19 7.20 16.57
CA GLY A 86 1.30 8.57 17.07
C GLY A 86 2.65 9.23 16.80
N THR A 87 3.54 8.56 16.06
CA THR A 87 4.85 9.05 15.66
C THR A 87 4.85 9.36 14.17
N VAL A 88 5.36 10.54 13.81
CA VAL A 88 5.54 10.92 12.41
C VAL A 88 6.88 10.35 11.96
N ALA A 89 6.87 9.49 10.94
CA ALA A 89 8.10 9.00 10.35
C ALA A 89 8.86 10.15 9.66
N ASP A 90 10.19 10.17 9.77
CA ASP A 90 11.04 11.23 9.20
C ASP A 90 10.99 11.31 7.66
N ARG A 91 10.45 10.29 6.99
CA ARG A 91 10.43 10.17 5.53
C ARG A 91 9.08 9.62 5.04
N PRO A 92 8.54 10.17 3.95
CA PRO A 92 7.31 9.67 3.35
C PRO A 92 7.56 8.33 2.64
N LEU A 93 6.49 7.53 2.54
CA LEU A 93 6.47 6.31 1.74
C LEU A 93 6.67 6.65 0.25
N PRO A 94 7.53 5.90 -0.48
CA PRO A 94 7.52 5.94 -1.94
C PRO A 94 6.17 5.47 -2.47
N ALA A 95 5.78 5.93 -3.66
CA ALA A 95 4.48 5.64 -4.27
C ALA A 95 4.09 4.14 -4.26
N SER A 96 5.06 3.23 -4.47
CA SER A 96 4.79 1.79 -4.41
C SER A 96 4.33 1.30 -3.04
N LEU A 97 4.96 1.80 -1.97
CA LEU A 97 4.60 1.48 -0.59
C LEU A 97 3.34 2.24 -0.15
N ALA A 98 3.09 3.44 -0.69
CA ALA A 98 1.83 4.15 -0.48
C ALA A 98 0.64 3.36 -1.07
N VAL A 99 0.78 2.79 -2.28
CA VAL A 99 -0.25 1.89 -2.85
C VAL A 99 -0.41 0.62 -2.00
N GLY A 100 0.69 0.05 -1.51
CA GLY A 100 0.64 -1.09 -0.58
C GLY A 100 -0.12 -0.77 0.72
N ALA A 101 0.17 0.38 1.33
CA ALA A 101 -0.53 0.89 2.50
C ALA A 101 -2.03 1.11 2.23
N TRP A 102 -2.37 1.68 1.08
CA TRP A 102 -3.75 1.87 0.63
C TRP A 102 -4.52 0.55 0.49
N LEU A 103 -3.90 -0.47 -0.11
CA LEU A 103 -4.51 -1.80 -0.25
C LEU A 103 -4.75 -2.44 1.12
N LEU A 104 -3.77 -2.41 2.02
CA LEU A 104 -3.85 -3.03 3.35
C LEU A 104 -4.91 -2.38 4.24
N ALA A 105 -5.03 -1.05 4.20
CA ALA A 105 -6.05 -0.32 4.95
C ALA A 105 -7.48 -0.75 4.58
N ARG A 106 -7.70 -1.16 3.32
CA ARG A 106 -9.00 -1.62 2.84
C ARG A 106 -9.33 -3.07 3.22
N THR A 107 -8.32 -3.86 3.56
CA THR A 107 -8.49 -5.26 3.96
C THR A 107 -8.61 -5.44 5.47
N GLY A 108 -8.59 -4.35 6.25
CA GLY A 108 -8.65 -4.41 7.71
C GLY A 108 -7.41 -5.05 8.34
N TRP A 109 -6.25 -4.89 7.68
CA TRP A 109 -4.96 -5.33 8.20
C TRP A 109 -4.49 -4.42 9.33
#